data_AF-A0A941BEH3-F1
#
_entry.id   AF-A0A941BEH3-F1
#
_cell.length_a   1.000
_cell.length_b   1.000
_cell.length_c   1.000
_cell.angle_alpha   90.00
_cell.angle_beta   90.00
_cell.angle_gamma   90.00
#
_symmetry.space_group_name_H-M   'P 1'
#
loop_
_entity.id
_entity.type
_entity.pdbx_description
1 polymer ?
#
loop_
_entity_poly.entity_id
_entity_poly.type
_entity_poly.pdbx_seq_one_letter_code
_entity_poly.pdbx_strand_id
1 'polypeptide(L)'
;MAQVALALAFDDEPELPRGGALPLPEPDSPERTGFELGWDFARHGLVPPAEHLGGGCPLRQGWEAGLASTGQRAPRASRPASRHVRKWLQLRVQAWRRGRSFEGVQVTPHYLAQIDTAVCPVTRTAFTHASGADTDASVDRVHNGAGYAAGNLAVISLRANQAKADLRWDEARLMAVLAEQRPGGMADGLTAAEWARMAVLMSFVTPLPHEVAASLPLLMLPPNRLRLLNPIQGLQALVTRLLLQPGYAAASQRLAELLPAGEVRRDFQLVFHSLLPRAWDAVRERDPLRLRQRLEDAWRDGALLRRWQRFARHLDAAQAEALVARAARSGLGGGPGGTVVQLHPTAQATEGWALETGGYIASRAPVPRPLAHRVAQA
;
A
#
# COMPACT_ATOMS: atom_id res chain seq x y z
N MET A 1 -57.48 75.85 -12.63
CA MET A 1 -56.48 76.67 -11.93
C MET A 1 -55.70 75.77 -10.99
N ALA A 2 -54.40 75.55 -11.25
CA ALA A 2 -53.34 75.42 -10.23
C ALA A 2 -52.02 75.09 -10.96
N GLN A 3 -51.03 75.96 -10.73
CA GLN A 3 -49.65 75.86 -11.19
C GLN A 3 -48.83 74.91 -10.31
N VAL A 4 -47.91 74.18 -10.97
CA VAL A 4 -46.48 73.96 -10.67
C VAL A 4 -45.98 73.97 -9.21
N ALA A 5 -45.31 72.88 -8.81
CA ALA A 5 -44.00 72.92 -8.14
C ALA A 5 -43.23 71.61 -8.34
N LEU A 6 -41.99 71.75 -8.80
CA LEU A 6 -40.99 70.74 -9.13
C LEU A 6 -40.14 70.42 -7.88
N ALA A 7 -39.85 69.15 -7.61
CA ALA A 7 -38.79 68.75 -6.68
C ALA A 7 -37.96 67.63 -7.33
N LEU A 8 -36.67 67.92 -7.54
CA LEU A 8 -35.65 67.04 -8.10
C LEU A 8 -35.28 65.97 -7.07
N ALA A 9 -35.32 64.69 -7.46
CA ALA A 9 -34.73 63.59 -6.70
C ALA A 9 -33.37 63.24 -7.31
N PHE A 10 -32.34 63.23 -6.47
CA PHE A 10 -30.99 62.83 -6.79
C PHE A 10 -30.90 61.31 -6.91
N ASP A 11 -30.17 60.83 -7.92
CA ASP A 11 -29.66 59.46 -8.02
C ASP A 11 -28.70 59.17 -6.84
N ASP A 12 -28.87 58.03 -6.17
CA ASP A 12 -27.83 57.44 -5.33
C ASP A 12 -27.89 55.90 -5.37
N GLU A 13 -26.80 55.35 -5.92
CA GLU A 13 -26.10 54.08 -5.65
C GLU A 13 -26.82 52.71 -5.72
N PRO A 14 -26.31 51.74 -6.52
CA PRO A 14 -26.80 50.37 -6.54
C PRO A 14 -26.37 49.60 -5.27
N GLU A 15 -27.33 48.97 -4.59
CA GLU A 15 -27.09 48.04 -3.49
C GLU A 15 -26.08 46.94 -3.89
N LEU A 16 -24.94 46.90 -3.19
CA LEU A 16 -24.03 45.76 -3.23
C LEU A 16 -24.73 44.50 -2.68
N PRO A 17 -24.65 43.34 -3.37
CA PRO A 17 -25.30 42.13 -2.91
C PRO A 17 -24.66 41.62 -1.62
N ARG A 18 -25.49 41.49 -0.58
CA ARG A 18 -25.15 40.83 0.68
C ARG A 18 -24.63 39.41 0.38
N GLY A 19 -23.43 39.10 0.86
CA GLY A 19 -22.75 37.83 0.64
C GLY A 19 -23.62 36.63 1.04
N GLY A 20 -24.22 35.98 0.05
CA GLY A 20 -24.86 34.69 0.21
C GLY A 20 -23.81 33.63 0.47
N ALA A 21 -23.95 32.89 1.56
CA ALA A 21 -23.21 31.66 1.77
C ALA A 21 -23.41 30.77 0.54
N LEU A 22 -22.32 30.43 -0.16
CA LEU A 22 -22.37 29.48 -1.27
C LEU A 22 -23.05 28.21 -0.76
N PRO A 23 -24.03 27.66 -1.50
CA PRO A 23 -24.69 26.42 -1.10
C PRO A 23 -23.63 25.34 -0.92
N LEU A 24 -23.70 24.63 0.21
CA LEU A 24 -22.76 23.53 0.49
C LEU A 24 -22.95 22.46 -0.60
N PRO A 25 -21.86 21.98 -1.23
CA PRO A 25 -21.95 20.95 -2.25
C PRO A 25 -22.54 19.65 -1.69
N GLU A 26 -23.18 18.88 -2.58
CA GLU A 26 -23.84 17.60 -2.25
C GLU A 26 -22.92 16.65 -1.44
N PRO A 27 -23.47 15.84 -0.52
CA PRO A 27 -22.72 14.78 0.17
C PRO A 27 -22.00 13.89 -0.85
N ASP A 28 -20.75 13.55 -0.56
CA ASP A 28 -19.88 12.69 -1.39
C ASP A 28 -19.59 13.20 -2.82
N SER A 29 -19.89 14.47 -3.12
CA SER A 29 -19.49 15.10 -4.39
C SER A 29 -17.97 15.34 -4.45
N PRO A 30 -17.36 15.30 -5.66
CA PRO A 30 -15.97 15.72 -5.84
C PRO A 30 -15.70 17.15 -5.36
N GLU A 31 -16.67 18.05 -5.48
CA GLU A 31 -16.59 19.44 -5.02
C GLU A 31 -16.48 19.50 -3.50
N ARG A 32 -17.35 18.78 -2.79
CA ARG A 32 -17.30 18.69 -1.32
C ARG A 32 -16.01 18.08 -0.82
N THR A 33 -15.59 16.97 -1.44
CA THR A 33 -14.32 16.31 -1.09
C THR A 33 -13.14 17.26 -1.28
N GLY A 34 -13.12 18.02 -2.38
CA GLY A 34 -12.10 19.04 -2.64
C GLY A 34 -12.09 20.11 -1.55
N PHE A 35 -13.26 20.63 -1.17
CA PHE A 35 -13.42 21.61 -0.09
C PHE A 35 -12.91 21.08 1.26
N GLU A 36 -13.31 19.88 1.67
CA GLU A 36 -12.86 19.26 2.92
C GLU A 36 -11.34 19.05 2.95
N LEU A 37 -10.73 18.69 1.80
CA LEU A 37 -9.28 18.61 1.67
C LEU A 37 -8.61 19.97 1.90
N GLY A 38 -9.13 21.04 1.29
CA GLY A 38 -8.66 22.39 1.51
C GLY A 38 -8.66 22.78 2.98
N TRP A 39 -9.75 22.45 3.67
CA TRP A 39 -9.88 22.68 5.11
C TRP A 39 -8.80 21.94 5.92
N ASP A 40 -8.50 20.69 5.58
CA ASP A 40 -7.44 19.92 6.26
C ASP A 40 -6.05 20.50 6.02
N PHE A 41 -5.76 21.08 4.85
CA PHE A 41 -4.52 21.85 4.64
C PHE A 41 -4.43 23.02 5.62
N ALA A 42 -5.52 23.79 5.77
CA ALA A 42 -5.55 24.93 6.69
C ALA A 42 -5.38 24.48 8.16
N ARG A 43 -6.09 23.43 8.57
CA ARG A 43 -5.99 22.82 9.90
C ARG A 43 -4.55 22.40 10.25
N HIS A 44 -3.78 21.93 9.27
CA HIS A 44 -2.38 21.52 9.45
C HIS A 44 -1.35 22.62 9.19
N GLY A 45 -1.78 23.86 8.94
CA GLY A 45 -0.89 24.99 8.65
C GLY A 45 -0.07 24.79 7.36
N LEU A 46 -0.64 24.09 6.38
CA LEU A 46 -0.02 23.81 5.10
C LEU A 46 -0.73 24.58 3.99
N VAL A 47 0.04 24.93 2.95
CA VAL A 47 -0.50 25.52 1.72
C VAL A 47 -0.77 24.38 0.73
N PRO A 48 -1.94 24.35 0.07
CA PRO A 48 -2.19 23.49 -1.06
C PRO A 48 -1.14 23.58 -2.18
N PRO A 49 -1.01 22.54 -3.03
CA PRO A 49 -0.21 22.63 -4.24
C PRO A 49 -0.65 23.81 -5.12
N ALA A 50 0.31 24.54 -5.70
CA ALA A 50 0.06 25.77 -6.43
C ALA A 50 -0.91 25.58 -7.62
N GLU A 51 -0.88 24.42 -8.27
CA GLU A 51 -1.80 24.08 -9.36
C GLU A 51 -3.30 24.07 -8.96
N HIS A 52 -3.60 24.05 -7.65
CA HIS A 52 -4.96 24.04 -7.10
C HIS A 52 -5.36 25.37 -6.46
N LEU A 53 -4.58 26.43 -6.65
CA LEU A 53 -4.88 27.77 -6.14
C LEU A 53 -5.59 28.68 -7.17
N GLY A 54 -6.01 28.12 -8.32
CA GLY A 54 -6.83 28.82 -9.31
C GLY A 54 -8.22 29.20 -8.78
N GLY A 55 -8.83 30.22 -9.39
CA GLY A 55 -10.19 30.66 -9.04
C GLY A 55 -11.22 29.55 -9.27
N GLY A 56 -12.16 29.40 -8.34
CA GLY A 56 -13.22 28.38 -8.41
C GLY A 56 -12.80 26.96 -8.02
N CYS A 57 -11.53 26.72 -7.66
CA CYS A 57 -11.12 25.40 -7.19
C CYS A 57 -11.70 25.11 -5.79
N PRO A 58 -12.46 24.01 -5.59
CA PRO A 58 -13.04 23.69 -4.28
C PRO A 58 -11.97 23.54 -3.19
N LEU A 59 -10.79 23.03 -3.56
CA LEU A 59 -9.67 22.87 -2.63
C LEU A 59 -9.13 24.21 -2.13
N ARG A 60 -9.05 25.22 -2.99
CA ARG A 60 -8.70 26.58 -2.56
C ARG A 60 -9.77 27.18 -1.66
N GLN A 61 -11.04 27.06 -2.06
CA GLN A 61 -12.18 27.60 -1.29
C GLN A 61 -12.22 27.03 0.13
N GLY A 62 -12.02 25.72 0.27
CA GLY A 62 -11.97 25.06 1.57
C GLY A 62 -10.77 25.49 2.41
N TRP A 63 -9.62 25.72 1.77
CA TRP A 63 -8.42 26.23 2.45
C TRP A 63 -8.60 27.65 2.96
N GLU A 64 -9.12 28.56 2.13
CA GLU A 64 -9.43 29.94 2.53
C GLU A 64 -10.50 29.98 3.65
N ALA A 65 -11.55 29.16 3.54
CA ALA A 65 -12.58 29.03 4.58
C ALA A 65 -12.01 28.49 5.90
N GLY A 66 -11.10 27.51 5.82
CA GLY A 66 -10.40 26.96 6.99
C GLY A 66 -9.49 27.99 7.67
N LEU A 67 -8.78 28.81 6.88
CA LEU A 67 -7.98 29.92 7.40
C LEU A 67 -8.85 30.97 8.10
N ALA A 68 -9.96 31.37 7.47
CA ALA A 68 -10.90 32.34 8.03
C ALA A 68 -11.52 31.85 9.34
N SER A 69 -11.85 30.56 9.43
CA SER A 69 -12.49 29.97 10.61
C SER A 69 -11.53 29.69 11.76
N THR A 70 -10.26 29.47 11.47
CA THR A 70 -9.24 29.19 12.51
C THR A 70 -8.70 30.47 13.15
N GLY A 71 -8.84 31.63 12.49
CA GLY A 71 -8.41 32.94 13.01
C GLY A 71 -6.96 32.96 13.52
N GLN A 72 -6.54 34.05 14.16
CA GLN A 72 -5.21 34.13 14.82
C GLN A 72 -5.04 33.15 16.02
N ARG A 73 -6.01 32.27 16.26
CA ARG A 73 -5.99 31.18 17.25
C ARG A 73 -5.93 29.81 16.56
N ALA A 74 -5.11 29.69 15.52
CA ALA A 74 -4.70 28.37 15.03
C ALA A 74 -4.27 27.51 16.22
N PRO A 75 -4.85 26.31 16.44
CA PRO A 75 -4.43 25.46 17.54
C PRO A 75 -2.94 25.14 17.35
N ARG A 76 -2.09 25.73 18.21
CA ARG A 76 -0.69 25.36 18.46
C ARG A 76 0.03 24.77 17.25
N ALA A 77 0.32 25.59 16.24
CA ALA A 77 1.42 25.31 15.31
C ALA A 77 2.78 25.51 16.01
N SER A 78 2.97 24.94 17.21
CA SER A 78 4.29 24.92 17.87
C SER A 78 5.17 23.81 17.29
N ARG A 79 4.63 22.95 16.40
CA ARG A 79 5.40 21.96 15.64
C ARG A 79 5.00 21.98 14.16
N PRO A 80 5.97 21.97 13.24
CA PRO A 80 5.71 21.83 11.82
C PRO A 80 5.03 20.49 11.53
N ALA A 81 4.11 20.46 10.56
CA ALA A 81 3.46 19.22 10.13
C ALA A 81 4.50 18.15 9.75
N SER A 82 4.30 16.92 10.23
CA SER A 82 5.23 15.82 9.97
C SER A 82 5.26 15.44 8.47
N ARG A 83 6.32 14.76 8.04
CA ARG A 83 6.41 14.25 6.65
C ARG A 83 5.21 13.35 6.29
N HIS A 84 4.70 12.60 7.26
CA HIS A 84 3.55 11.70 7.07
C HIS A 84 2.24 12.47 6.89
N VAL A 85 2.04 13.60 7.59
CA VAL A 85 0.87 14.47 7.36
C VAL A 85 0.91 15.05 5.95
N ARG A 86 2.07 15.58 5.52
CA ARG A 86 2.24 16.11 4.15
C ARG A 86 1.99 15.03 3.10
N LYS A 87 2.53 13.82 3.30
CA LYS A 87 2.33 12.69 2.39
C LYS A 87 0.86 12.25 2.35
N TRP A 88 0.18 12.20 3.49
CA TRP A 88 -1.23 11.86 3.58
C TRP A 88 -2.11 12.83 2.78
N LEU A 89 -1.93 14.14 2.98
CA LEU A 89 -2.64 15.16 2.20
C LEU A 89 -2.31 15.06 0.70
N GLN A 90 -1.03 14.84 0.35
CA GLN A 90 -0.62 14.62 -1.04
C GLN A 90 -1.37 13.44 -1.68
N LEU A 91 -1.46 12.30 -0.98
CA LEU A 91 -2.17 11.13 -1.50
C LEU A 91 -3.67 11.38 -1.68
N ARG A 92 -4.30 12.09 -0.74
CA ARG A 92 -5.72 12.45 -0.86
C ARG A 92 -5.99 13.38 -2.04
N VAL A 93 -5.13 14.38 -2.26
CA VAL A 93 -5.20 15.25 -3.44
C VAL A 93 -5.02 14.45 -4.73
N GLN A 94 -4.03 13.54 -4.78
CA GLN A 94 -3.82 12.68 -5.94
C GLN A 94 -5.01 11.76 -6.21
N ALA A 95 -5.61 11.20 -5.15
CA ALA A 95 -6.79 10.35 -5.26
C ALA A 95 -7.98 11.15 -5.82
N TRP A 96 -8.29 12.30 -5.21
CA TRP A 96 -9.35 13.20 -5.63
C TRP A 96 -9.22 13.62 -7.10
N ARG A 97 -8.03 14.07 -7.52
CA ARG A 97 -7.75 14.46 -8.92
C ARG A 97 -7.97 13.33 -9.91
N ARG A 98 -7.63 12.10 -9.53
CA ARG A 98 -7.73 10.92 -10.40
C ARG A 98 -9.08 10.20 -10.27
N GLY A 99 -10.02 10.73 -9.46
CA GLY A 99 -11.29 10.07 -9.16
C GLY A 99 -11.12 8.73 -8.43
N ARG A 100 -9.97 8.49 -7.79
CA ARG A 100 -9.70 7.26 -7.04
C ARG A 100 -10.34 7.32 -5.67
N SER A 101 -10.87 6.18 -5.22
CA SER A 101 -11.35 6.03 -3.86
C SER A 101 -10.19 6.17 -2.86
N PHE A 102 -10.44 6.87 -1.76
CA PHE A 102 -9.50 7.03 -0.66
C PHE A 102 -10.22 6.70 0.65
N GLU A 103 -9.75 5.66 1.32
CA GLU A 103 -10.32 5.20 2.59
C GLU A 103 -9.79 6.11 3.73
N GLY A 104 -10.66 6.96 4.28
CA GLY A 104 -10.26 8.04 5.19
C GLY A 104 -10.10 7.66 6.67
N VAL A 105 -10.57 6.47 7.09
CA VAL A 105 -10.62 6.05 8.50
C VAL A 105 -9.33 5.34 8.90
N GLN A 106 -8.85 4.38 8.12
CA GLN A 106 -7.63 3.63 8.44
C GLN A 106 -6.38 4.24 7.79
N VAL A 107 -6.49 4.83 6.59
CA VAL A 107 -5.36 5.52 5.94
C VAL A 107 -5.16 6.91 6.55
N THR A 108 -4.42 6.93 7.67
CA THR A 108 -4.08 8.13 8.44
C THR A 108 -2.58 8.43 8.38
N PRO A 109 -2.12 9.62 8.84
CA PRO A 109 -0.70 9.89 9.01
C PRO A 109 0.02 8.87 9.91
N HIS A 110 -0.67 8.33 10.93
CA HIS A 110 -0.13 7.27 11.78
C HIS A 110 0.07 5.96 11.01
N TYR A 111 -0.92 5.56 10.18
CA TYR A 111 -0.78 4.42 9.29
C TYR A 111 0.41 4.58 8.34
N LEU A 112 0.58 5.77 7.74
CA LEU A 112 1.73 6.03 6.87
C LEU A 112 3.07 5.91 7.61
N ALA A 113 3.13 6.31 8.88
CA ALA A 113 4.32 6.12 9.70
C ALA A 113 4.60 4.63 10.01
N GLN A 114 3.56 3.80 10.13
CA GLN A 114 3.71 2.35 10.36
C GLN A 114 4.26 1.60 9.13
N ILE A 115 3.90 2.03 7.93
CA ILE A 115 4.38 1.40 6.67
C ILE A 115 5.70 1.99 6.15
N ASP A 116 6.18 3.06 6.78
CA ASP A 116 7.44 3.71 6.46
C ASP A 116 8.62 2.77 6.79
N THR A 117 9.61 2.73 5.92
CA THR A 117 10.80 1.90 6.09
C THR A 117 12.00 2.61 5.46
N ALA A 118 13.23 2.21 5.80
CA ALA A 118 14.43 2.88 5.32
C ALA A 118 14.88 2.42 3.91
N VAL A 119 14.44 1.23 3.48
CA VAL A 119 14.94 0.57 2.26
C VAL A 119 13.77 0.09 1.41
N CYS A 120 13.83 0.37 0.11
CA CYS A 120 12.85 -0.11 -0.85
C CYS A 120 12.83 -1.64 -0.87
N PRO A 121 11.69 -2.29 -0.64
CA PRO A 121 11.67 -3.75 -0.55
C PRO A 121 11.76 -4.41 -1.94
N VAL A 122 11.56 -3.65 -3.03
CA VAL A 122 11.74 -4.08 -4.42
C VAL A 122 13.19 -3.86 -4.91
N THR A 123 13.73 -2.64 -4.80
CA THR A 123 15.09 -2.34 -5.31
C THR A 123 16.19 -2.65 -4.29
N ARG A 124 15.83 -2.82 -3.02
CA ARG A 124 16.75 -2.97 -1.88
C ARG A 124 17.72 -1.81 -1.69
N THR A 125 17.40 -0.65 -2.27
CA THR A 125 18.15 0.60 -2.11
C THR A 125 17.54 1.43 -0.98
N ALA A 126 18.38 2.15 -0.22
CA ALA A 126 17.91 3.12 0.76
C ALA A 126 17.03 4.19 0.08
N PHE A 127 15.96 4.61 0.75
CA PHE A 127 15.13 5.69 0.25
C PHE A 127 15.82 7.03 0.38
N THR A 128 15.60 7.87 -0.62
CA THR A 128 15.70 9.32 -0.48
C THR A 128 14.30 9.90 -0.25
N HIS A 129 14.22 11.19 0.11
CA HIS A 129 12.94 11.85 0.36
C HIS A 129 12.95 13.26 -0.23
N ALA A 130 12.02 13.52 -1.14
CA ALA A 130 11.82 14.82 -1.77
C ALA A 130 13.11 15.37 -2.42
N SER A 131 13.96 14.48 -2.93
CA SER A 131 15.19 14.82 -3.65
C SER A 131 14.98 14.91 -5.15
N GLY A 132 13.87 14.38 -5.67
CA GLY A 132 13.63 14.20 -7.10
C GLY A 132 14.36 12.99 -7.69
N ALA A 133 15.09 12.21 -6.87
CA ALA A 133 15.78 11.00 -7.32
C ALA A 133 14.82 9.84 -7.55
N ASP A 134 15.27 8.87 -8.35
CA ASP A 134 14.54 7.61 -8.63
C ASP A 134 14.38 6.73 -7.36
N THR A 135 15.20 6.98 -6.33
CA THR A 135 15.16 6.37 -5.00
C THR A 135 14.20 7.06 -4.04
N ASP A 136 13.52 8.14 -4.44
CA ASP A 136 12.58 8.84 -3.56
C ASP A 136 11.46 7.88 -3.11
N ALA A 137 11.13 7.90 -1.81
CA ALA A 137 10.05 7.09 -1.27
C ALA A 137 8.69 7.46 -1.88
N SER A 138 8.02 6.48 -2.47
CA SER A 138 6.69 6.60 -3.06
C SER A 138 5.73 5.59 -2.43
N VAL A 139 4.49 6.01 -2.19
CA VAL A 139 3.43 5.12 -1.68
C VAL A 139 2.71 4.54 -2.89
N ASP A 140 2.81 3.23 -3.07
CA ASP A 140 2.18 2.48 -4.14
C ASP A 140 0.86 1.86 -3.69
N ARG A 141 -0.11 1.82 -4.62
CA ARG A 141 -1.30 0.98 -4.51
C ARG A 141 -0.93 -0.37 -5.11
N VAL A 142 -0.59 -1.32 -4.26
CA VAL A 142 0.01 -2.58 -4.68
C VAL A 142 -0.92 -3.32 -5.64
N HIS A 143 -2.21 -3.43 -5.31
CA HIS A 143 -3.25 -3.79 -6.24
C HIS A 143 -3.82 -2.54 -6.93
N ASN A 144 -3.52 -2.39 -8.22
CA ASN A 144 -3.95 -1.25 -9.03
C ASN A 144 -5.48 -1.14 -9.22
N GLY A 145 -6.20 -2.26 -9.06
CA GLY A 145 -7.67 -2.34 -9.09
C GLY A 145 -8.35 -1.91 -7.79
N ALA A 146 -7.58 -1.52 -6.77
CA ALA A 146 -8.10 -1.01 -5.50
C ALA A 146 -7.76 0.47 -5.31
N GLY A 147 -8.53 1.16 -4.47
CA GLY A 147 -8.30 2.52 -4.04
C GLY A 147 -7.08 2.67 -3.12
N TYR A 148 -6.90 3.87 -2.57
CA TYR A 148 -5.96 4.10 -1.48
C TYR A 148 -6.60 3.59 -0.18
N ALA A 149 -6.25 2.36 0.20
CA ALA A 149 -6.86 1.68 1.34
C ALA A 149 -5.82 0.95 2.19
N ALA A 150 -6.07 0.89 3.50
CA ALA A 150 -5.21 0.14 4.41
C ALA A 150 -5.15 -1.34 3.99
N GLY A 151 -3.95 -1.92 4.06
CA GLY A 151 -3.72 -3.28 3.55
C GLY A 151 -3.35 -3.37 2.07
N ASN A 152 -3.56 -2.31 1.27
CA ASN A 152 -3.19 -2.24 -0.15
C ASN A 152 -2.01 -1.28 -0.43
N LEU A 153 -1.49 -0.61 0.60
CA LEU A 153 -0.44 0.40 0.44
C LEU A 153 0.92 -0.12 0.92
N ALA A 154 1.95 0.12 0.13
CA ALA A 154 3.35 -0.12 0.50
C ALA A 154 4.23 1.06 0.07
N VAL A 155 5.32 1.30 0.79
CA VAL A 155 6.34 2.26 0.38
C VAL A 155 7.39 1.54 -0.49
N ILE A 156 7.55 2.00 -1.73
CA ILE A 156 8.56 1.53 -2.70
C ILE A 156 9.24 2.74 -3.34
N SER A 157 10.30 2.52 -4.10
CA SER A 157 11.04 3.63 -4.73
C SER A 157 10.22 4.20 -5.88
N LEU A 158 10.43 5.48 -6.20
CA LEU A 158 9.81 6.13 -7.34
C LEU A 158 10.06 5.32 -8.63
N ARG A 159 11.30 4.83 -8.83
CA ARG A 159 11.65 3.92 -9.94
C ARG A 159 10.75 2.69 -10.01
N ALA A 160 10.61 1.97 -8.89
CA ALA A 160 9.83 0.75 -8.84
C ALA A 160 8.33 1.02 -9.08
N ASN A 161 7.80 2.13 -8.54
CA ASN A 161 6.42 2.52 -8.75
C ASN A 161 6.15 2.91 -10.22
N GLN A 162 7.06 3.69 -10.82
CA GLN A 162 6.98 4.06 -12.24
C GLN A 162 7.06 2.85 -13.17
N ALA A 163 7.98 1.92 -12.91
CA ALA A 163 8.09 0.69 -13.67
C ALA A 163 6.82 -0.17 -13.57
N LYS A 164 6.26 -0.33 -12.36
CA LYS A 164 5.01 -1.08 -12.15
C LYS A 164 3.83 -0.46 -12.91
N ALA A 165 3.71 0.86 -12.93
CA ALA A 165 2.64 1.58 -13.61
C ALA A 165 1.25 0.96 -13.32
N ASP A 166 0.47 0.63 -14.35
CA ASP A 166 -0.85 -0.01 -14.27
C ASP A 166 -0.81 -1.55 -14.40
N LEU A 167 0.38 -2.16 -14.45
CA LEU A 167 0.54 -3.60 -14.63
C LEU A 167 -0.17 -4.40 -13.53
N ARG A 168 -0.62 -5.59 -13.92
CA ARG A 168 -1.12 -6.65 -13.04
C ARG A 168 0.02 -7.56 -12.57
N TRP A 169 -0.29 -8.41 -11.60
CA TRP A 169 0.66 -9.33 -10.99
C TRP A 169 1.31 -10.28 -12.01
N ASP A 170 0.51 -10.84 -12.92
CA ASP A 170 0.92 -11.76 -13.98
C ASP A 170 1.84 -11.07 -14.99
N GLU A 171 1.52 -9.81 -15.33
CA GLU A 171 2.33 -8.98 -16.22
C GLU A 171 3.68 -8.63 -15.55
N ALA A 172 3.70 -8.24 -14.27
CA ALA A 172 4.94 -8.01 -13.52
C ALA A 172 5.82 -9.28 -13.45
N ARG A 173 5.22 -10.47 -13.36
CA ARG A 173 5.94 -11.75 -13.41
C ARG A 173 6.54 -11.98 -14.80
N LEU A 174 5.81 -11.66 -15.87
CA LEU A 174 6.35 -11.73 -17.23
C LEU A 174 7.52 -10.76 -17.42
N MET A 175 7.45 -9.56 -16.85
CA MET A 175 8.55 -8.59 -16.90
C MET A 175 9.85 -9.10 -16.29
N ALA A 176 9.79 -9.97 -15.27
CA ALA A 176 10.98 -10.62 -14.72
C ALA A 176 11.68 -11.51 -15.75
N VAL A 177 10.89 -12.31 -16.49
CA VAL A 177 11.40 -13.18 -17.56
C VAL A 177 11.96 -12.34 -18.72
N LEU A 178 11.25 -11.29 -19.12
CA LEU A 178 11.70 -10.39 -20.19
C LEU A 178 13.01 -9.69 -19.82
N ALA A 179 13.16 -9.26 -18.57
CA ALA A 179 14.40 -8.64 -18.10
C ALA A 179 15.58 -9.62 -18.15
N GLU A 180 15.41 -10.91 -17.84
CA GLU A 180 16.48 -11.92 -17.97
C GLU A 180 16.96 -12.12 -19.41
N GLN A 181 16.05 -11.99 -20.38
CA GLN A 181 16.37 -12.20 -21.80
C GLN A 181 16.95 -10.96 -22.49
N ARG A 182 16.80 -9.77 -21.89
CA ARG A 182 17.26 -8.51 -22.51
C ARG A 182 18.77 -8.31 -22.32
N PRO A 183 19.48 -7.78 -23.34
CA PRO A 183 20.84 -7.26 -23.15
C PRO A 183 20.86 -6.20 -22.04
N GLY A 184 21.69 -6.40 -21.03
CA GLY A 184 21.75 -5.53 -19.84
C GLY A 184 20.86 -5.97 -18.67
N GLY A 185 20.05 -7.03 -18.81
CA GLY A 185 19.36 -7.67 -17.69
C GLY A 185 18.21 -6.85 -17.08
N MET A 186 17.69 -5.86 -17.82
CA MET A 186 16.69 -4.90 -17.34
C MET A 186 15.50 -4.77 -18.29
N ALA A 187 14.32 -4.58 -17.71
CA ALA A 187 13.11 -4.18 -18.41
C ALA A 187 12.46 -3.01 -17.65
N ASP A 188 12.12 -1.93 -18.37
CA ASP A 188 11.46 -0.73 -17.83
C ASP A 188 12.10 -0.18 -16.55
N GLY A 189 13.43 -0.15 -16.54
CA GLY A 189 14.22 0.41 -15.43
C GLY A 189 14.40 -0.51 -14.22
N LEU A 190 13.90 -1.76 -14.26
CA LEU A 190 14.12 -2.77 -13.22
C LEU A 190 14.84 -4.00 -13.77
N THR A 191 15.71 -4.58 -12.95
CA THR A 191 16.34 -5.88 -13.19
C THR A 191 15.33 -7.02 -13.02
N ALA A 192 15.64 -8.21 -13.55
CA ALA A 192 14.84 -9.41 -13.33
C ALA A 192 14.59 -9.72 -11.84
N ALA A 193 15.62 -9.55 -11.01
CA ALA A 193 15.54 -9.75 -9.58
C ALA A 193 14.58 -8.77 -8.89
N GLU A 194 14.51 -7.53 -9.37
CA GLU A 194 13.58 -6.50 -8.87
C GLU A 194 12.16 -6.77 -9.36
N TRP A 195 11.98 -7.11 -10.63
CA TRP A 195 10.67 -7.52 -11.16
C TRP A 195 10.10 -8.74 -10.45
N ALA A 196 10.94 -9.74 -10.16
CA ALA A 196 10.51 -10.91 -9.40
C ALA A 196 10.04 -10.52 -7.98
N ARG A 197 10.70 -9.57 -7.31
CA ARG A 197 10.23 -9.02 -6.02
C ARG A 197 8.95 -8.21 -6.18
N MET A 198 8.83 -7.40 -7.23
CA MET A 198 7.60 -6.66 -7.54
C MET A 198 6.41 -7.60 -7.73
N ALA A 199 6.58 -8.68 -8.50
CA ALA A 199 5.56 -9.70 -8.68
C ALA A 199 5.18 -10.37 -7.34
N VAL A 200 6.14 -10.68 -6.47
CA VAL A 200 5.83 -11.21 -5.14
C VAL A 200 5.05 -10.19 -4.30
N LEU A 201 5.44 -8.92 -4.29
CA LEU A 201 4.71 -7.86 -3.60
C LEU A 201 3.25 -7.80 -4.04
N MET A 202 3.01 -7.81 -5.36
CA MET A 202 1.69 -7.76 -5.95
C MET A 202 0.88 -9.02 -5.67
N SER A 203 1.53 -10.18 -5.59
CA SER A 203 0.86 -11.45 -5.29
C SER A 203 0.22 -11.46 -3.91
N PHE A 204 0.79 -10.76 -2.92
CA PHE A 204 0.21 -10.72 -1.57
C PHE A 204 -1.21 -10.16 -1.55
N VAL A 205 -1.51 -9.18 -2.40
CA VAL A 205 -2.81 -8.48 -2.45
C VAL A 205 -3.63 -8.86 -3.67
N THR A 206 -3.21 -9.88 -4.42
CA THR A 206 -3.95 -10.44 -5.54
C THR A 206 -4.52 -11.79 -5.10
N PRO A 207 -5.86 -12.00 -5.13
CA PRO A 207 -6.42 -13.32 -4.90
C PRO A 207 -5.91 -14.29 -5.97
N LEU A 208 -5.27 -15.38 -5.55
CA LEU A 208 -4.73 -16.40 -6.43
C LEU A 208 -5.29 -17.78 -6.06
N PRO A 209 -5.44 -18.69 -7.03
CA PRO A 209 -5.65 -20.10 -6.72
C PRO A 209 -4.54 -20.63 -5.79
N HIS A 210 -4.90 -21.50 -4.85
CA HIS A 210 -4.00 -21.95 -3.80
C HIS A 210 -2.70 -22.53 -4.37
N GLU A 211 -2.81 -23.39 -5.38
CA GLU A 211 -1.68 -24.03 -6.06
C GLU A 211 -0.76 -23.03 -6.77
N VAL A 212 -1.34 -21.96 -7.34
CA VAL A 212 -0.58 -20.87 -7.95
C VAL A 212 0.19 -20.13 -6.86
N ALA A 213 -0.48 -19.71 -5.78
CA ALA A 213 0.15 -19.01 -4.67
C ALA A 213 1.26 -19.85 -4.00
N ALA A 214 1.04 -21.16 -3.82
CA ALA A 214 1.99 -22.10 -3.25
C ALA A 214 3.24 -22.30 -4.14
N SER A 215 3.13 -22.05 -5.45
CA SER A 215 4.24 -22.16 -6.38
C SER A 215 5.18 -20.97 -6.38
N LEU A 216 4.79 -19.84 -5.76
CA LEU A 216 5.55 -18.60 -5.80
C LEU A 216 6.67 -18.58 -4.75
N PRO A 217 7.88 -18.13 -5.11
CA PRO A 217 8.96 -17.94 -4.15
C PRO A 217 8.72 -16.67 -3.30
N LEU A 218 9.00 -16.71 -1.99
CA LEU A 218 8.92 -15.55 -1.11
C LEU A 218 10.19 -14.68 -1.18
N LEU A 219 10.35 -13.98 -2.30
CA LEU A 219 11.54 -13.15 -2.60
C LEU A 219 11.60 -11.84 -1.79
N MET A 220 10.58 -11.59 -0.98
CA MET A 220 10.52 -10.53 0.00
C MET A 220 9.54 -10.92 1.11
N LEU A 221 9.83 -10.58 2.36
CA LEU A 221 8.82 -10.61 3.41
C LEU A 221 7.82 -9.47 3.18
N PRO A 222 6.52 -9.68 3.49
CA PRO A 222 5.51 -8.66 3.29
C PRO A 222 5.86 -7.37 4.05
N PRO A 223 5.74 -6.19 3.42
CA PRO A 223 5.82 -4.91 4.10
C PRO A 223 4.82 -4.82 5.26
N ASN A 224 5.14 -4.00 6.26
CA ASN A 224 4.27 -3.85 7.42
C ASN A 224 2.87 -3.38 7.00
N ARG A 225 1.83 -3.90 7.67
CA ARG A 225 0.40 -3.62 7.43
C ARG A 225 -0.13 -3.97 6.03
N LEU A 226 0.68 -4.54 5.12
CA LEU A 226 0.16 -5.10 3.87
C LEU A 226 -0.66 -6.36 4.17
N ARG A 227 -1.85 -6.48 3.59
CA ARG A 227 -2.69 -7.68 3.76
C ARG A 227 -2.19 -8.78 2.83
N LEU A 228 -2.25 -10.03 3.30
CA LEU A 228 -1.93 -11.22 2.51
C LEU A 228 -3.24 -11.96 2.26
N LEU A 229 -3.71 -11.91 1.01
CA LEU A 229 -4.97 -12.55 0.59
C LEU A 229 -4.81 -14.05 0.33
N ASN A 230 -3.57 -14.53 0.23
CA ASN A 230 -3.26 -15.95 0.00
C ASN A 230 -2.68 -16.57 1.29
N PRO A 231 -3.44 -17.39 2.03
CA PRO A 231 -3.01 -17.91 3.34
C PRO A 231 -1.71 -18.70 3.30
N ILE A 232 -1.46 -19.42 2.20
CA ILE A 232 -0.23 -20.19 2.01
C ILE A 232 1.03 -19.29 1.94
N GLN A 233 0.92 -18.09 1.36
CA GLN A 233 1.99 -17.09 1.40
C GLN A 233 2.15 -16.50 2.81
N GLY A 234 1.06 -16.38 3.57
CA GLY A 234 1.09 -16.04 4.99
C GLY A 234 1.89 -17.06 5.81
N LEU A 235 1.69 -18.35 5.55
CA LEU A 235 2.46 -19.43 6.16
C LEU A 235 3.94 -19.37 5.74
N GLN A 236 4.23 -19.13 4.46
CA GLN A 236 5.59 -18.97 3.95
C GLN A 236 6.33 -17.83 4.68
N ALA A 237 5.64 -16.69 4.86
CA ALA A 237 6.15 -15.55 5.60
C ALA A 237 6.36 -15.87 7.09
N LEU A 238 5.42 -16.55 7.73
CA LEU A 238 5.55 -16.99 9.12
C LEU A 238 6.79 -17.87 9.30
N VAL A 239 6.96 -18.92 8.50
CA VAL A 239 8.10 -19.84 8.56
C VAL A 239 9.42 -19.10 8.39
N THR A 240 9.50 -18.22 7.40
CA THR A 240 10.69 -17.40 7.15
C THR A 240 11.01 -16.48 8.32
N ARG A 241 9.99 -15.90 8.95
CA ARG A 241 10.15 -14.99 10.10
C ARG A 241 10.55 -15.70 11.38
N LEU A 242 10.19 -16.97 11.58
CA LEU A 242 10.63 -17.73 12.75
C LEU A 242 12.16 -17.79 12.82
N LEU A 243 12.83 -17.90 11.67
CA LEU A 243 14.30 -17.91 11.57
C LEU A 243 14.95 -16.55 11.85
N LEU A 244 14.18 -15.46 11.84
CA LEU A 244 14.65 -14.13 12.22
C LEU A 244 14.62 -13.90 13.74
N GLN A 245 13.98 -14.80 14.50
CA GLN A 245 13.81 -14.63 15.95
C GLN A 245 14.88 -15.42 16.72
N PRO A 246 15.34 -14.90 17.87
CA PRO A 246 16.01 -15.72 18.87
C PRO A 246 15.13 -16.91 19.27
N GLY A 247 15.73 -18.08 19.50
CA GLY A 247 14.97 -19.28 19.88
C GLY A 247 14.16 -19.90 18.74
N TYR A 248 14.53 -19.64 17.48
CA TYR A 248 13.83 -20.19 16.30
C TYR A 248 13.61 -21.71 16.36
N ALA A 249 14.50 -22.47 17.01
CA ALA A 249 14.40 -23.92 17.12
C ALA A 249 13.20 -24.35 17.98
N ALA A 250 12.98 -23.70 19.12
CA ALA A 250 11.80 -23.95 19.94
C ALA A 250 10.52 -23.50 19.23
N ALA A 251 10.57 -22.35 18.55
CA ALA A 251 9.42 -21.84 17.81
C ALA A 251 9.05 -22.72 16.60
N SER A 252 10.03 -23.32 15.91
CA SER A 252 9.77 -24.24 14.80
C SER A 252 9.18 -25.56 15.25
N GLN A 253 9.62 -26.10 16.40
CA GLN A 253 9.00 -27.29 16.99
C GLN A 253 7.55 -27.04 17.36
N ARG A 254 7.25 -25.91 18.01
CA ARG A 254 5.88 -25.50 18.32
C ARG A 254 5.01 -25.35 17.07
N LEU A 255 5.56 -24.84 15.97
CA LEU A 255 4.83 -24.81 14.70
C LEU A 255 4.61 -26.22 14.12
N ALA A 256 5.61 -27.11 14.21
CA ALA A 256 5.50 -28.49 13.77
C ALA A 256 4.45 -29.29 14.55
N GLU A 257 4.29 -29.01 15.85
CA GLU A 257 3.26 -29.62 16.71
C GLU A 257 1.85 -29.24 16.29
N LEU A 258 1.66 -28.07 15.69
CA LEU A 258 0.37 -27.65 15.12
C LEU A 258 0.01 -28.43 13.85
N LEU A 259 0.99 -29.00 13.14
CA LEU A 259 0.76 -29.76 11.91
C LEU A 259 0.28 -31.19 12.20
N PRO A 260 -0.54 -31.78 11.31
CA PRO A 260 -0.81 -33.21 11.31
C PRO A 260 0.50 -34.01 11.37
N ALA A 261 0.48 -35.12 12.11
CA ALA A 261 1.64 -36.01 12.21
C ALA A 261 1.93 -36.71 10.87
N GLY A 262 3.08 -37.40 10.79
CA GLY A 262 3.46 -38.16 9.60
C GLY A 262 4.10 -37.29 8.50
N GLU A 263 3.65 -37.48 7.26
CA GLU A 263 4.30 -36.89 6.08
C GLU A 263 4.29 -35.37 6.07
N VAL A 264 3.19 -34.73 6.51
CA VAL A 264 3.07 -33.27 6.54
C VAL A 264 4.16 -32.64 7.42
N ARG A 265 4.37 -33.20 8.62
CA ARG A 265 5.41 -32.75 9.55
C ARG A 265 6.81 -33.01 8.99
N ARG A 266 7.02 -34.16 8.34
CA ARG A 266 8.30 -34.49 7.68
C ARG A 266 8.63 -33.48 6.59
N ASP A 267 7.68 -33.19 5.70
CA ASP A 267 7.86 -32.26 4.58
C ASP A 267 8.09 -30.83 5.08
N PHE A 268 7.39 -30.41 6.15
CA PHE A 268 7.67 -29.15 6.84
C PHE A 268 9.12 -29.06 7.37
N GLN A 269 9.60 -30.10 8.05
CA GLN A 269 10.96 -30.12 8.58
C GLN A 269 12.00 -30.05 7.45
N LEU A 270 11.76 -30.71 6.32
CA LEU A 270 12.64 -30.60 5.13
C LEU A 270 12.71 -29.16 4.61
N VAL A 271 11.59 -28.44 4.56
CA VAL A 271 11.59 -27.01 4.20
C VAL A 271 12.40 -26.21 5.21
N PHE A 272 12.15 -26.39 6.51
CA PHE A 272 12.82 -25.64 7.57
C PHE A 272 14.34 -25.87 7.55
N HIS A 273 14.78 -27.12 7.46
CA HIS A 273 16.20 -27.48 7.37
C HIS A 273 16.88 -26.98 6.10
N SER A 274 16.14 -26.73 5.02
CA SER A 274 16.69 -26.12 3.80
C SER A 274 17.00 -24.63 3.99
N LEU A 275 16.28 -23.94 4.87
CA LEU A 275 16.49 -22.52 5.18
C LEU A 275 17.56 -22.29 6.25
N LEU A 276 17.74 -23.24 7.19
CA LEU A 276 18.64 -23.11 8.34
C LEU A 276 20.09 -22.73 8.00
N PRO A 277 20.77 -23.35 7.01
CA PRO A 277 22.14 -22.98 6.68
C PRO A 277 22.27 -21.49 6.31
N ARG A 278 21.27 -20.93 5.63
CA ARG A 278 21.24 -19.52 5.24
C ARG A 278 21.08 -18.58 6.43
N ALA A 279 20.35 -19.01 7.46
CA ALA A 279 20.23 -18.28 8.71
C ALA A 279 21.54 -18.33 9.52
N TRP A 280 22.18 -19.50 9.61
CA TRP A 280 23.40 -19.70 10.41
C TRP A 280 24.59 -18.87 9.92
N ASP A 281 24.83 -18.89 8.61
CA ASP A 281 25.92 -18.11 8.01
C ASP A 281 25.77 -16.60 8.24
N ALA A 282 24.55 -16.12 8.44
CA ALA A 282 24.23 -14.71 8.68
C ALA A 282 24.30 -14.33 10.18
N VAL A 283 24.23 -15.27 11.12
CA VAL A 283 24.48 -15.00 12.56
C VAL A 283 25.88 -14.40 12.78
N ARG A 284 26.84 -14.73 11.91
CA ARG A 284 28.18 -14.13 11.90
C ARG A 284 28.19 -12.68 11.43
N GLU A 285 27.20 -12.26 10.63
CA GLU A 285 27.14 -10.94 9.98
C GLU A 285 26.41 -9.86 10.81
N ARG A 286 25.76 -10.20 11.95
CA ARG A 286 25.07 -9.30 12.92
C ARG A 286 24.12 -8.22 12.35
N ASP A 287 23.90 -8.14 11.04
CA ASP A 287 22.98 -7.22 10.38
C ASP A 287 21.61 -7.89 10.14
N PRO A 288 20.55 -7.47 10.86
CA PRO A 288 19.21 -8.04 10.72
C PRO A 288 18.61 -7.85 9.32
N LEU A 289 18.92 -6.74 8.63
CA LEU A 289 18.38 -6.47 7.30
C LEU A 289 19.01 -7.43 6.29
N ARG A 290 20.33 -7.64 6.37
CA ARG A 290 21.05 -8.58 5.52
C ARG A 290 20.61 -10.02 5.77
N LEU A 291 20.45 -10.43 7.03
CA LEU A 291 19.88 -11.75 7.37
C LEU A 291 18.49 -11.94 6.74
N ARG A 292 17.60 -10.93 6.85
CA ARG A 292 16.29 -10.95 6.20
C ARG A 292 16.41 -11.15 4.69
N GLN A 293 17.21 -10.33 4.02
CA GLN A 293 17.37 -10.40 2.56
C GLN A 293 17.95 -11.74 2.11
N ARG A 294 18.86 -12.33 2.87
CA ARG A 294 19.42 -13.66 2.58
C ARG A 294 18.37 -14.77 2.69
N LEU A 295 17.49 -14.70 3.67
CA LEU A 295 16.38 -15.65 3.79
C LEU A 295 15.34 -15.46 2.68
N GLU A 296 15.05 -14.21 2.31
CA GLU A 296 14.21 -13.90 1.14
C GLU A 296 14.81 -14.46 -0.16
N ASP A 297 16.13 -14.31 -0.36
CA ASP A 297 16.83 -14.84 -1.55
C ASP A 297 16.95 -16.36 -1.55
N ALA A 298 16.92 -17.01 -0.39
CA ALA A 298 16.93 -18.46 -0.29
C ALA A 298 15.74 -19.09 -1.05
N TRP A 299 14.59 -18.42 -1.07
CA TRP A 299 13.40 -18.87 -1.80
C TRP A 299 13.56 -18.92 -3.33
N ARG A 300 14.63 -18.35 -3.90
CA ARG A 300 14.99 -18.54 -5.31
C ARG A 300 15.49 -19.95 -5.60
N ASP A 301 15.96 -20.66 -4.59
CA ASP A 301 16.48 -22.01 -4.75
C ASP A 301 15.38 -22.99 -5.17
N GLY A 302 15.53 -23.59 -6.35
CA GLY A 302 14.51 -24.49 -6.89
C GLY A 302 14.30 -25.75 -6.06
N ALA A 303 15.31 -26.23 -5.31
CA ALA A 303 15.14 -27.40 -4.45
C ALA A 303 14.35 -27.06 -3.19
N LEU A 304 14.60 -25.91 -2.56
CA LEU A 304 13.75 -25.38 -1.49
C LEU A 304 12.31 -25.18 -1.98
N LEU A 305 12.12 -24.55 -3.14
CA LEU A 305 10.78 -24.29 -3.66
C LEU A 305 10.01 -25.58 -3.96
N ARG A 306 10.66 -26.62 -4.51
CA ARG A 306 10.04 -27.94 -4.70
C ARG A 306 9.65 -28.61 -3.37
N ARG A 307 10.50 -28.51 -2.34
CA ARG A 307 10.18 -29.03 -0.99
C ARG A 307 8.99 -28.28 -0.39
N TRP A 308 8.95 -26.96 -0.57
CA TRP A 308 7.82 -26.13 -0.15
C TRP A 308 6.53 -26.50 -0.87
N GLN A 309 6.55 -26.65 -2.19
CA GLN A 309 5.38 -27.07 -2.97
C GLN A 309 4.87 -28.45 -2.53
N ARG A 310 5.79 -29.40 -2.24
CA ARG A 310 5.41 -30.71 -1.70
C ARG A 310 4.72 -30.58 -0.34
N PHE A 311 5.28 -29.77 0.56
CA PHE A 311 4.64 -29.48 1.85
C PHE A 311 3.27 -28.80 1.68
N ALA A 312 3.19 -27.77 0.84
CA ALA A 312 1.99 -26.98 0.61
C ALA A 312 0.84 -27.80 0.02
N ARG A 313 1.11 -28.83 -0.79
CA ARG A 313 0.09 -29.74 -1.33
C ARG A 313 -0.67 -30.54 -0.27
N HIS A 314 -0.16 -30.64 0.95
CA HIS A 314 -0.88 -31.26 2.07
C HIS A 314 -1.92 -30.34 2.71
N LEU A 315 -1.97 -29.07 2.30
CA LEU A 315 -2.85 -28.06 2.87
C LEU A 315 -3.72 -27.45 1.77
N ASP A 316 -4.99 -27.24 2.05
CA ASP A 316 -5.80 -26.29 1.28
C ASP A 316 -5.64 -24.85 1.85
N ALA A 317 -6.34 -23.88 1.23
CA ALA A 317 -6.29 -22.49 1.67
C ALA A 317 -6.84 -22.29 3.10
N ALA A 318 -7.92 -22.98 3.47
CA ALA A 318 -8.54 -22.85 4.78
C ALA A 318 -7.68 -23.48 5.89
N GLN A 319 -7.03 -24.61 5.60
CA GLN A 319 -6.09 -25.27 6.49
C GLN A 319 -4.84 -24.42 6.72
N ALA A 320 -4.30 -23.81 5.65
CA ALA A 320 -3.18 -22.87 5.76
C ALA A 320 -3.57 -21.64 6.60
N GLU A 321 -4.76 -21.08 6.40
CA GLU A 321 -5.29 -19.97 7.21
C GLU A 321 -5.43 -20.37 8.68
N ALA A 322 -6.07 -21.51 8.96
CA ALA A 322 -6.26 -22.02 10.31
C ALA A 322 -4.91 -22.28 11.01
N LEU A 323 -3.89 -22.74 10.29
CA LEU A 323 -2.55 -22.93 10.83
C LEU A 323 -1.89 -21.60 11.19
N VAL A 324 -1.92 -20.61 10.29
CA VAL A 324 -1.39 -19.26 10.57
C VAL A 324 -2.13 -18.64 11.75
N ALA A 325 -3.45 -18.79 11.80
CA ALA A 325 -4.28 -18.26 12.87
C ALA A 325 -3.97 -18.88 14.24
N ARG A 326 -3.79 -20.20 14.31
CA ARG A 326 -3.36 -20.88 15.54
C ARG A 326 -1.95 -20.45 15.95
N ALA A 327 -1.02 -20.39 15.00
CA ALA A 327 0.34 -19.95 15.27
C ALA A 327 0.38 -18.52 15.84
N ALA A 328 -0.38 -17.60 15.24
CA ALA A 328 -0.53 -16.23 15.74
C ALA A 328 -1.10 -16.19 17.16
N ARG A 329 -2.17 -16.94 17.47
CA ARG A 329 -2.73 -17.04 18.83
C ARG A 329 -1.74 -17.62 19.84
N SER A 330 -0.86 -18.51 19.40
CA SER A 330 0.21 -19.07 20.23
C SER A 330 1.42 -18.14 20.38
N GLY A 331 1.40 -16.93 19.80
CA GLY A 331 2.52 -15.99 19.83
C GLY A 331 3.71 -16.40 18.94
N LEU A 332 3.53 -17.38 18.04
CA LEU A 332 4.57 -17.74 17.08
C LEU A 332 4.69 -16.64 16.03
N GLY A 333 5.90 -16.10 15.88
CA GLY A 333 6.19 -15.01 14.94
C GLY A 333 6.19 -13.60 15.54
N GLY A 334 5.88 -13.44 16.83
CA GLY A 334 5.92 -12.16 17.56
C GLY A 334 6.52 -12.31 18.97
N GLY A 335 7.79 -11.94 19.14
CA GLY A 335 8.38 -11.72 20.47
C GLY A 335 8.00 -10.34 21.05
N PRO A 336 8.53 -9.96 22.23
CA PRO A 336 8.39 -8.60 22.74
C PRO A 336 8.95 -7.59 21.71
N GLY A 337 8.09 -6.72 21.16
CA GLY A 337 8.44 -5.82 20.06
C GLY A 337 8.45 -6.45 18.64
N GLY A 338 7.98 -7.70 18.51
CA GLY A 338 7.87 -8.43 17.25
C GLY A 338 6.62 -8.10 16.45
N THR A 339 6.51 -8.64 15.23
CA THR A 339 5.33 -8.40 14.38
C THR A 339 4.12 -9.17 14.90
N VAL A 340 3.01 -8.44 15.00
CA VAL A 340 1.70 -8.99 15.31
C VAL A 340 1.03 -9.42 14.01
N VAL A 341 0.60 -10.68 13.93
CA VAL A 341 -0.26 -11.16 12.85
C VAL A 341 -1.69 -10.79 13.20
N GLN A 342 -2.30 -9.91 12.41
CA GLN A 342 -3.71 -9.55 12.53
C GLN A 342 -4.51 -10.34 11.48
N LEU A 343 -5.46 -11.14 11.95
CA LEU A 343 -6.38 -11.86 11.08
C LEU A 343 -7.56 -10.95 10.74
N HIS A 344 -7.90 -10.90 9.46
CA HIS A 344 -9.09 -10.23 8.97
C HIS A 344 -10.02 -11.30 8.39
N PRO A 345 -11.32 -11.33 8.76
CA PRO A 345 -12.28 -12.18 8.07
C PRO A 345 -12.28 -11.90 6.56
N THR A 346 -12.49 -12.92 5.73
CA THR A 346 -12.46 -12.78 4.25
C THR A 346 -13.31 -11.62 3.74
N ALA A 347 -14.50 -11.43 4.30
CA ALA A 347 -15.42 -10.33 3.94
C ALA A 347 -14.87 -8.93 4.25
N GLN A 348 -13.98 -8.80 5.23
CA GLN A 348 -13.36 -7.54 5.65
C GLN A 348 -11.92 -7.37 5.12
N ALA A 349 -11.35 -8.43 4.54
CA ALA A 349 -9.97 -8.45 4.06
C ALA A 349 -9.70 -7.42 2.95
N THR A 350 -10.73 -6.97 2.24
CA THR A 350 -10.66 -5.93 1.20
C THR A 350 -11.62 -4.76 1.47
N GLU A 351 -12.14 -4.65 2.69
CA GLU A 351 -12.98 -3.52 3.08
C GLU A 351 -12.26 -2.18 2.87
N GLY A 352 -12.96 -1.23 2.25
CA GLY A 352 -12.42 0.07 1.86
C GLY A 352 -11.61 0.10 0.56
N TRP A 353 -11.38 -1.05 -0.10
CA TRP A 353 -10.58 -1.11 -1.32
C TRP A 353 -11.35 -0.66 -2.57
N ALA A 354 -12.68 -0.58 -2.51
CA ALA A 354 -13.56 -0.22 -3.64
C ALA A 354 -13.29 -1.08 -4.89
N LEU A 355 -13.21 -2.40 -4.72
CA LEU A 355 -12.86 -3.32 -5.82
C LEU A 355 -13.95 -3.38 -6.89
N GLU A 356 -15.20 -3.19 -6.50
CA GLU A 356 -16.39 -3.15 -7.35
C GLU A 356 -16.36 -2.03 -8.40
N THR A 357 -15.63 -0.94 -8.13
CA THR A 357 -15.41 0.17 -9.07
C THR A 357 -14.00 0.19 -9.65
N GLY A 358 -13.19 -0.84 -9.42
CA GLY A 358 -11.78 -0.85 -9.80
C GLY A 358 -10.93 0.19 -9.05
N GLY A 359 -11.33 0.57 -7.83
CA GLY A 359 -10.65 1.52 -6.96
C GLY A 359 -10.99 2.98 -7.23
N TYR A 360 -12.11 3.24 -7.91
CA TYR A 360 -12.60 4.58 -8.23
C TYR A 360 -13.78 4.96 -7.34
N ILE A 361 -14.06 6.25 -7.24
CA ILE A 361 -15.32 6.71 -6.66
C ILE A 361 -16.43 6.27 -7.63
N ALA A 362 -17.57 5.80 -7.13
CA ALA A 362 -18.63 5.19 -7.95
C ALA A 362 -19.06 6.07 -9.15
N SER A 363 -19.11 7.39 -8.97
CA SER A 363 -19.45 8.37 -10.01
C SER A 363 -18.40 8.52 -11.12
N ARG A 364 -17.21 7.92 -10.97
CA ARG A 364 -16.04 8.06 -11.85
C ARG A 364 -15.39 6.73 -12.24
N ALA A 365 -16.09 5.62 -12.05
CA ALA A 365 -15.57 4.30 -12.41
C ALA A 365 -15.37 4.19 -13.94
N PRO A 366 -14.16 3.88 -14.43
CA PRO A 366 -13.96 3.62 -15.85
C PRO A 366 -14.64 2.29 -16.25
N VAL A 367 -15.07 2.21 -17.51
CA VAL A 367 -15.60 0.97 -18.09
C VAL A 367 -14.52 -0.13 -17.97
N PRO A 368 -14.87 -1.35 -17.51
CA PRO A 368 -13.90 -2.44 -17.36
C PRO A 368 -13.12 -2.68 -18.66
N ARG A 369 -11.79 -2.70 -18.59
CA ARG A 369 -10.97 -3.14 -19.72
C ARG A 369 -11.23 -4.64 -19.95
N PRO A 370 -11.56 -5.08 -21.18
CA PRO A 370 -11.61 -6.51 -21.47
C PRO A 370 -10.23 -7.14 -21.26
N LEU A 371 -10.20 -8.39 -20.80
CA LEU A 371 -8.97 -9.19 -20.67
C LEU A 371 -8.31 -9.29 -22.06
N ALA A 372 -7.31 -8.44 -22.31
CA ALA A 372 -6.55 -8.48 -23.55
C ALA A 372 -5.59 -9.67 -23.48
N HIS A 373 -5.94 -10.77 -24.16
CA HIS A 373 -4.95 -11.74 -24.63
C HIS A 373 -4.03 -11.03 -25.63
N ARG A 374 -2.92 -10.46 -25.15
CA ARG A 374 -1.78 -10.16 -26.03
C ARG A 374 -0.80 -11.32 -25.95
N VAL A 375 -1.11 -12.36 -26.74
CA VAL A 375 -0.10 -13.27 -27.28
C VAL A 375 0.13 -12.86 -28.72
N ALA A 376 1.41 -12.83 -29.09
CA ALA A 376 1.99 -12.60 -30.41
C ALA A 376 2.02 -11.14 -30.91
N GLN A 377 3.23 -10.57 -30.98
CA GLN A 377 3.93 -10.43 -32.27
C GLN A 377 5.41 -10.02 -32.04
N ALA A 378 6.29 -10.79 -32.71
CA ALA A 378 7.74 -10.67 -32.91
C ALA A 378 8.67 -10.83 -31.69
#